data_AF-A0A182LXH4-F1
#
_entry.id   AF-A0A182LXH4-F1
#
_cell.length_a   1.000
_cell.length_b   1.000
_cell.length_c   1.000
_cell.angle_alpha   90.00
_cell.angle_beta   90.00
_cell.angle_gamma   90.00
#
_symmetry.space_group_name_H-M   'P 1'
#
loop_
_entity.id
_entity.type
_entity.pdbx_description
1 polymer ?
#
loop_
_entity_poly.entity_id
_entity_poly.type
_entity_poly.pdbx_seq_one_letter_code
_entity_poly.pdbx_strand_id
1 'polypeptide(L)'
;MKREVMGDPNARVILHGVAYGGTLATWARQRFPNIIDGAWGSSAPVRATTNFEEFAVEVGNIIRSRGGVECYNRIFQAFHTAQNLVDAGSTEMLSEMFNTCDPVNPEDSLEVELFFYAMMLSLEAAMVEDLDVENINRVCDALTDDQFDTGLEALSAFLVDRYSEARECFDLSFENFVRYLTDVDIDAPANVEYGLRQATYHDCTEFGYFETTTAQDQPFGSRVTYDLFLAECQAAYGEWLTKDVVYEGVRLTNFHFGATDPRVTNVLYTSGEIDPLRAVAITEYTNLLANARVTPGAFIGQDIISISGMDSEELLETKHMAEEYISTWLGSPISPFRK
;
A
#
# COMPACT_ATOMS: atom_id res chain seq x y z
N MET A 1 27.40 20.15 1.98
CA MET A 1 26.89 21.53 2.15
C MET A 1 25.75 21.74 1.17
N LYS A 2 24.51 21.85 1.67
CA LYS A 2 23.37 22.27 0.84
C LYS A 2 23.55 23.77 0.56
N ARG A 3 23.65 24.15 -0.72
CA ARG A 3 23.72 25.57 -1.13
C ARG A 3 22.37 25.92 -1.74
N GLU A 4 21.62 26.79 -1.10
CA GLU A 4 20.38 27.32 -1.68
C GLU A 4 20.74 28.26 -2.83
N VAL A 5 20.32 27.90 -4.05
CA VAL A 5 20.45 28.72 -5.24
C VAL A 5 19.03 28.98 -5.73
N MET A 6 18.57 30.23 -5.59
CA MET A 6 17.21 30.64 -5.98
C MET A 6 17.25 31.41 -7.29
N GLY A 7 16.32 31.10 -8.20
CA GLY A 7 16.12 31.88 -9.43
C GLY A 7 17.19 31.71 -10.51
N ASP A 8 17.94 30.61 -10.51
CA ASP A 8 18.85 30.28 -11.61
C ASP A 8 18.04 29.74 -12.81
N PRO A 9 17.97 30.47 -13.94
CA PRO A 9 17.23 30.02 -15.11
C PRO A 9 17.84 28.80 -15.81
N ASN A 10 19.05 28.39 -15.41
CA ASN A 10 19.73 27.20 -15.92
C ASN A 10 19.68 26.02 -14.93
N ALA A 11 19.07 26.20 -13.75
CA ALA A 11 18.92 25.10 -12.81
C ALA A 11 18.04 24.00 -13.40
N ARG A 12 18.53 22.77 -13.32
CA ARG A 12 17.77 21.58 -13.66
C ARG A 12 16.92 21.16 -12.46
N VAL A 13 15.68 20.79 -12.72
CA VAL A 13 14.71 20.39 -11.69
C VAL A 13 14.40 18.91 -11.85
N ILE A 14 14.79 18.13 -10.85
CA ILE A 14 14.47 16.71 -10.75
C ILE A 14 13.51 16.52 -9.59
N LEU A 15 12.41 15.81 -9.83
CA LEU A 15 11.48 15.40 -8.77
C LEU A 15 11.78 13.96 -8.35
N HIS A 16 11.59 13.66 -7.08
CA HIS A 16 11.60 12.28 -6.61
C HIS A 16 10.58 12.11 -5.49
N GLY A 17 10.10 10.89 -5.30
CA GLY A 17 9.19 10.57 -4.21
C GLY A 17 8.91 9.08 -4.12
N VAL A 18 8.35 8.69 -2.99
CA VAL A 18 7.88 7.32 -2.70
C VAL A 18 6.35 7.30 -2.69
N ALA A 19 5.73 6.18 -3.06
CA ALA A 19 4.28 5.99 -3.01
C ALA A 19 3.56 7.13 -3.76
N TYR A 20 2.55 7.76 -3.13
CA TYR A 20 1.85 8.91 -3.69
C TYR A 20 2.80 10.05 -4.12
N GLY A 21 3.87 10.31 -3.37
CA GLY A 21 4.89 11.29 -3.76
C GLY A 21 5.62 10.92 -5.06
N GLY A 22 5.86 9.64 -5.29
CA GLY A 22 6.43 9.11 -6.53
C GLY A 22 5.47 9.23 -7.71
N THR A 23 4.18 8.99 -7.45
CA THR A 23 3.09 9.20 -8.42
C THR A 23 3.00 10.67 -8.83
N LEU A 24 3.01 11.59 -7.85
CA LEU A 24 3.04 13.03 -8.11
C LEU A 24 4.29 13.47 -8.89
N ALA A 25 5.47 12.96 -8.54
CA ALA A 25 6.71 13.27 -9.27
C ALA A 25 6.59 12.85 -10.76
N THR A 26 6.04 11.66 -11.00
CA THR A 26 5.79 11.13 -12.34
C THR A 26 4.80 11.99 -13.11
N TRP A 27 3.63 12.23 -12.54
CA TRP A 27 2.55 13.01 -13.17
C TRP A 27 2.95 14.46 -13.42
N ALA A 28 3.71 15.07 -12.50
CA ALA A 28 4.25 16.40 -12.67
C ALA A 28 5.25 16.45 -13.84
N ARG A 29 6.17 15.47 -13.96
CA ARG A 29 7.09 15.38 -15.10
C ARG A 29 6.35 15.20 -16.43
N GLN A 30 5.27 14.42 -16.44
CA GLN A 30 4.41 14.24 -17.62
C GLN A 30 3.69 15.54 -18.00
N ARG A 31 3.17 16.28 -17.02
CA ARG A 31 2.35 17.47 -17.26
C ARG A 31 3.17 18.72 -17.55
N PHE A 32 4.34 18.85 -16.93
CA PHE A 32 5.19 20.04 -17.00
C PHE A 32 6.62 19.71 -17.47
N PRO A 33 6.78 19.06 -18.64
CA PRO A 33 8.08 18.64 -19.17
C PRO A 33 9.02 19.82 -19.49
N ASN A 34 8.47 21.04 -19.54
CA ASN A 34 9.18 22.28 -19.83
C ASN A 34 9.87 22.91 -18.60
N ILE A 35 9.52 22.47 -17.40
CA ILE A 35 10.11 22.97 -16.13
C ILE A 35 10.63 21.87 -15.22
N ILE A 36 10.32 20.61 -15.50
CA ILE A 36 10.84 19.44 -14.78
C ILE A 36 11.64 18.60 -15.78
N ASP A 37 12.93 18.44 -15.51
CA ASP A 37 13.87 17.77 -16.41
C ASP A 37 13.79 16.24 -16.29
N GLY A 38 13.49 15.72 -15.10
CA GLY A 38 13.32 14.30 -14.85
C GLY A 38 12.57 13.99 -13.55
N ALA A 39 12.15 12.74 -13.39
CA ALA A 39 11.52 12.27 -12.16
C ALA A 39 11.95 10.85 -11.78
N TRP A 40 12.01 10.59 -10.48
CA TRP A 40 12.19 9.26 -9.92
C TRP A 40 10.98 8.90 -9.06
N GLY A 41 10.13 8.02 -9.58
CA GLY A 41 8.97 7.50 -8.87
C GLY A 41 9.32 6.15 -8.24
N SER A 42 9.68 6.16 -6.96
CA SER A 42 9.84 4.93 -6.19
C SER A 42 8.49 4.43 -5.69
N SER A 43 8.22 3.15 -5.90
CA SER A 43 7.03 2.43 -5.45
C SER A 43 5.75 3.20 -5.77
N ALA A 44 5.69 3.79 -6.97
CA ALA A 44 4.69 4.78 -7.33
C ALA A 44 3.43 4.12 -7.93
N PRO A 45 2.28 4.09 -7.21
CA PRO A 45 1.02 3.58 -7.75
C PRO A 45 0.47 4.59 -8.78
N VAL A 46 0.74 4.36 -10.06
CA VAL A 46 0.36 5.27 -11.16
C VAL A 46 -0.93 4.84 -11.87
N ARG A 47 -1.34 3.58 -11.70
CA ARG A 47 -2.62 3.04 -12.19
C ARG A 47 -3.64 3.09 -11.06
N ALA A 48 -4.52 4.09 -11.09
CA ALA A 48 -5.68 4.15 -10.21
C ALA A 48 -6.58 2.91 -10.39
N THR A 49 -7.21 2.42 -9.33
CA THR A 49 -8.12 1.26 -9.39
C THR A 49 -9.19 1.37 -8.30
N THR A 50 -10.46 1.13 -8.63
CA THR A 50 -11.55 1.17 -7.64
C THR A 50 -11.54 -0.03 -6.70
N ASN A 51 -11.03 -1.17 -7.17
CA ASN A 51 -11.01 -2.42 -6.42
C ASN A 51 -9.59 -2.98 -6.53
N PHE A 52 -8.80 -2.85 -5.48
CA PHE A 52 -7.39 -3.24 -5.48
C PHE A 52 -7.21 -4.64 -4.88
N GLU A 53 -7.81 -5.64 -5.54
CA GLU A 53 -7.74 -7.03 -5.09
C GLU A 53 -6.34 -7.64 -5.29
N GLU A 54 -5.55 -7.07 -6.21
CA GLU A 54 -4.17 -7.52 -6.45
C GLU A 54 -3.27 -7.25 -5.23
N PHE A 55 -3.64 -6.30 -4.35
CA PHE A 55 -2.91 -6.04 -3.10
C PHE A 55 -2.83 -7.30 -2.24
N ALA A 56 -3.98 -7.92 -1.94
CA ALA A 56 -4.05 -9.14 -1.16
C ALA A 56 -3.29 -10.31 -1.83
N VAL A 57 -3.30 -10.38 -3.16
CA VAL A 57 -2.53 -11.36 -3.94
C VAL A 57 -1.03 -11.15 -3.75
N GLU A 58 -0.55 -9.92 -3.85
CA GLU A 58 0.87 -9.61 -3.64
C GLU A 58 1.32 -9.90 -2.21
N VAL A 59 0.54 -9.51 -1.19
CA VAL A 59 0.84 -9.87 0.21
C VAL A 59 0.88 -11.40 0.37
N GLY A 60 -0.08 -12.13 -0.20
CA GLY A 60 -0.08 -13.60 -0.20
C GLY A 60 1.16 -14.21 -0.87
N ASN A 61 1.63 -13.64 -1.98
CA ASN A 61 2.84 -14.07 -2.67
C ASN A 61 4.12 -13.76 -1.87
N ILE A 62 4.16 -12.61 -1.19
CA ILE A 62 5.24 -12.25 -0.27
C ILE A 62 5.33 -13.27 0.87
N ILE A 63 4.20 -13.57 1.53
CA ILE A 63 4.14 -14.58 2.60
C ILE A 63 4.63 -15.92 2.09
N ARG A 64 4.14 -16.37 0.93
CA ARG A 64 4.54 -17.66 0.35
C ARG A 64 6.02 -17.73 0.00
N SER A 65 6.60 -16.64 -0.51
CA SER A 65 7.99 -16.59 -0.95
C SER A 65 8.99 -16.41 0.20
N ARG A 66 8.61 -15.67 1.25
CA ARG A 66 9.48 -15.35 2.39
C ARG A 66 9.23 -16.26 3.60
N GLY A 67 7.97 -16.40 4.00
CA GLY A 67 7.53 -17.23 5.13
C GLY A 67 7.18 -18.68 4.79
N GLY A 68 7.13 -19.02 3.50
CA GLY A 68 6.87 -20.38 3.03
C GLY A 68 5.39 -20.74 2.91
N VAL A 69 5.16 -21.90 2.29
CA VAL A 69 3.80 -22.41 1.99
C VAL A 69 3.03 -22.79 3.25
N GLU A 70 3.73 -23.22 4.31
CA GLU A 70 3.11 -23.61 5.57
C GLU A 70 2.48 -22.39 6.28
N CYS A 71 3.23 -21.30 6.42
CA CYS A 71 2.73 -20.05 6.95
C CYS A 71 1.53 -19.52 6.15
N TYR A 72 1.64 -19.50 4.80
CA TYR A 72 0.54 -19.15 3.91
C TYR A 72 -0.72 -19.98 4.21
N ASN A 73 -0.57 -21.29 4.35
CA ASN A 73 -1.68 -22.20 4.61
C ASN A 73 -2.27 -22.00 6.01
N ARG A 74 -1.48 -21.68 7.03
CA ARG A 74 -1.97 -21.37 8.38
C ARG A 74 -2.80 -20.09 8.39
N ILE A 75 -2.36 -19.04 7.69
CA ILE A 75 -3.15 -17.82 7.52
C ILE A 75 -4.44 -18.11 6.76
N PHE A 76 -4.35 -18.87 5.65
CA PHE A 76 -5.52 -19.31 4.89
C PHE A 76 -6.55 -20.02 5.78
N GLN A 77 -6.11 -20.99 6.59
CA GLN A 77 -6.97 -21.70 7.52
C GLN A 77 -7.58 -20.77 8.56
N ALA A 78 -6.82 -19.83 9.12
CA ALA A 78 -7.29 -18.89 10.12
C ALA A 78 -8.44 -18.04 9.58
N PHE A 79 -8.23 -17.34 8.46
CA PHE A 79 -9.25 -16.48 7.85
C PHE A 79 -10.49 -17.27 7.41
N HIS A 80 -10.33 -18.44 6.81
CA HIS A 80 -11.47 -19.27 6.40
C HIS A 80 -12.24 -19.87 7.58
N THR A 81 -11.55 -20.25 8.65
CA THR A 81 -12.21 -20.71 9.88
C THR A 81 -13.01 -19.59 10.53
N ALA A 82 -12.44 -18.37 10.59
CA ALA A 82 -13.15 -17.21 11.08
C ALA A 82 -14.41 -16.91 10.24
N GLN A 83 -14.32 -16.95 8.91
CA GLN A 83 -15.49 -16.78 8.03
C GLN A 83 -16.59 -17.80 8.33
N ASN A 84 -16.21 -19.07 8.49
CA ASN A 84 -17.17 -20.13 8.80
C ASN A 84 -17.82 -19.94 10.18
N LEU A 85 -17.08 -19.41 11.17
CA LEU A 85 -17.63 -19.11 12.49
C LEU A 85 -18.62 -17.94 12.44
N VAL A 86 -18.35 -16.90 11.65
CA VAL A 86 -19.32 -15.81 11.40
C VAL A 86 -20.57 -16.38 10.74
N ASP A 87 -20.43 -17.16 9.67
CA ASP A 87 -21.58 -17.76 8.96
C ASP A 87 -22.42 -18.71 9.84
N ALA A 88 -21.79 -19.34 10.83
CA ALA A 88 -22.45 -20.20 11.80
C ALA A 88 -23.12 -19.42 12.95
N GLY A 89 -22.94 -18.10 13.03
CA GLY A 89 -23.40 -17.26 14.13
C GLY A 89 -22.58 -17.42 15.42
N SER A 90 -21.38 -18.00 15.34
CA SER A 90 -20.47 -18.25 16.46
C SER A 90 -19.51 -17.08 16.71
N THR A 91 -19.99 -15.85 16.60
CA THR A 91 -19.16 -14.64 16.69
C THR A 91 -18.68 -14.32 18.11
N GLU A 92 -19.37 -14.79 19.15
CA GLU A 92 -18.91 -14.71 20.54
C GLU A 92 -17.54 -15.38 20.72
N MET A 93 -17.36 -16.58 20.13
CA MET A 93 -16.08 -17.29 20.19
C MET A 93 -14.96 -16.50 19.50
N LEU A 94 -15.24 -15.88 18.34
CA LEU A 94 -14.26 -15.02 17.67
C LEU A 94 -13.90 -13.80 18.51
N SER A 95 -14.91 -13.19 19.11
CA SER A 95 -14.76 -11.98 19.93
C SER A 95 -13.89 -12.25 21.17
N GLU A 96 -14.09 -13.41 21.80
CA GLU A 96 -13.23 -13.88 22.90
C GLU A 96 -11.79 -14.15 22.43
N MET A 97 -11.61 -14.85 21.31
CA MET A 97 -10.27 -15.19 20.80
C MET A 97 -9.46 -13.95 20.43
N PHE A 98 -10.08 -12.97 19.77
CA PHE A 98 -9.42 -11.75 19.33
C PHE A 98 -9.49 -10.61 20.35
N ASN A 99 -10.12 -10.81 21.51
CA ASN A 99 -10.31 -9.80 22.55
C ASN A 99 -10.95 -8.50 21.99
N THR A 100 -12.09 -8.62 21.31
CA THR A 100 -12.85 -7.47 20.80
C THR A 100 -13.62 -6.79 21.93
N CYS A 101 -13.82 -5.47 21.82
CA CYS A 101 -14.51 -4.71 22.87
C CYS A 101 -16.00 -5.07 22.98
N ASP A 102 -16.63 -5.27 21.83
CA ASP A 102 -18.00 -5.75 21.70
C ASP A 102 -17.99 -7.03 20.83
N PRO A 103 -18.98 -7.93 21.02
CA PRO A 103 -19.08 -9.11 20.17
C PRO A 103 -19.36 -8.73 18.72
N VAL A 104 -18.61 -9.32 17.78
CA VAL A 104 -18.81 -9.08 16.34
C VAL A 104 -20.26 -9.41 15.96
N ASN A 105 -20.98 -8.43 15.40
CA ASN A 105 -22.36 -8.63 14.95
C ASN A 105 -22.40 -9.29 13.56
N PRO A 106 -22.82 -10.56 13.42
CA PRO A 106 -22.84 -11.24 12.13
C PRO A 106 -23.89 -10.68 11.16
N GLU A 107 -24.87 -9.92 11.65
CA GLU A 107 -25.92 -9.30 10.82
C GLU A 107 -25.51 -7.91 10.31
N ASP A 108 -24.45 -7.31 10.86
CA ASP A 108 -23.85 -6.10 10.33
C ASP A 108 -22.71 -6.47 9.40
N SER A 109 -22.96 -6.38 8.09
CA SER A 109 -21.95 -6.74 7.09
C SER A 109 -20.68 -5.90 7.23
N LEU A 110 -20.81 -4.59 7.51
CA LEU A 110 -19.65 -3.69 7.60
C LEU A 110 -18.77 -4.05 8.79
N GLU A 111 -19.37 -4.38 9.93
CA GLU A 111 -18.63 -4.82 11.12
C GLU A 111 -17.87 -6.12 10.86
N VAL A 112 -18.48 -7.06 10.12
CA VAL A 112 -17.80 -8.27 9.66
C VAL A 112 -16.65 -7.94 8.72
N GLU A 113 -16.84 -7.09 7.70
CA GLU A 113 -15.74 -6.70 6.79
C GLU A 113 -14.60 -6.02 7.54
N LEU A 114 -14.93 -5.14 8.49
CA LEU A 114 -13.97 -4.44 9.35
C LEU A 114 -13.14 -5.39 10.19
N PHE A 115 -13.76 -6.42 10.78
CA PHE A 115 -13.03 -7.45 11.53
C PHE A 115 -11.96 -8.11 10.65
N PHE A 116 -12.33 -8.55 9.45
CA PHE A 116 -11.37 -9.19 8.53
C PHE A 116 -10.33 -8.22 7.98
N TYR A 117 -10.70 -6.97 7.72
CA TYR A 117 -9.76 -5.94 7.26
C TYR A 117 -8.74 -5.61 8.36
N ALA A 118 -9.19 -5.43 9.60
CA ALA A 118 -8.33 -5.20 10.76
C ALA A 118 -7.39 -6.37 11.01
N MET A 119 -7.85 -7.62 10.85
CA MET A 119 -6.98 -8.80 10.93
C MET A 119 -5.89 -8.78 9.85
N MET A 120 -6.26 -8.51 8.60
CA MET A 120 -5.32 -8.47 7.47
C MET A 120 -4.26 -7.37 7.66
N LEU A 121 -4.70 -6.13 7.92
CA LEU A 121 -3.79 -5.00 8.14
C LEU A 121 -2.89 -5.20 9.35
N SER A 122 -3.42 -5.75 10.45
CA SER A 122 -2.63 -5.99 11.66
C SER A 122 -1.53 -7.03 11.43
N LEU A 123 -1.82 -8.04 10.62
CA LEU A 123 -0.86 -9.07 10.25
C LEU A 123 0.20 -8.52 9.29
N GLU A 124 -0.21 -7.78 8.26
CA GLU A 124 0.70 -7.14 7.32
C GLU A 124 1.64 -6.16 8.04
N ALA A 125 1.09 -5.29 8.89
CA ALA A 125 1.87 -4.32 9.67
C ALA A 125 2.94 -4.99 10.54
N ALA A 126 2.66 -6.19 11.08
CA ALA A 126 3.65 -6.95 11.84
C ALA A 126 4.74 -7.56 10.94
N MET A 127 4.38 -7.98 9.72
CA MET A 127 5.29 -8.59 8.76
C MET A 127 6.26 -7.59 8.13
N VAL A 128 5.80 -6.37 7.85
CA VAL A 128 6.60 -5.32 7.19
C VAL A 128 7.24 -4.31 8.15
N GLU A 129 7.09 -4.55 9.46
CA GLU A 129 7.68 -3.72 10.52
C GLU A 129 9.18 -3.50 10.26
N ASP A 130 9.66 -2.27 10.49
CA ASP A 130 11.05 -1.84 10.26
C ASP A 130 11.64 -2.11 8.86
N LEU A 131 10.82 -2.52 7.88
CA LEU A 131 11.26 -2.95 6.54
C LEU A 131 12.31 -4.07 6.61
N ASP A 132 12.11 -5.02 7.53
CA ASP A 132 12.99 -6.18 7.76
C ASP A 132 12.31 -7.50 7.36
N VAL A 133 12.95 -8.25 6.46
CA VAL A 133 12.45 -9.55 5.99
C VAL A 133 12.39 -10.57 7.13
N GLU A 134 13.25 -10.45 8.15
CA GLU A 134 13.22 -11.35 9.31
C GLU A 134 11.94 -11.21 10.15
N ASN A 135 11.23 -10.08 10.04
CA ASN A 135 9.93 -9.92 10.70
C ASN A 135 8.87 -10.82 10.06
N ILE A 136 8.89 -10.99 8.73
CA ILE A 136 8.02 -11.96 8.04
C ILE A 136 8.29 -13.37 8.57
N ASN A 137 9.56 -13.76 8.71
CA ASN A 137 9.95 -15.06 9.25
C ASN A 137 9.44 -15.23 10.69
N ARG A 138 9.65 -14.23 11.55
CA ARG A 138 9.21 -14.29 12.97
C ARG A 138 7.71 -14.43 13.11
N VAL A 139 6.94 -13.67 12.33
CA VAL A 139 5.47 -13.80 12.32
C VAL A 139 5.09 -15.20 11.87
N CYS A 140 5.70 -15.70 10.79
CA CYS A 140 5.42 -17.03 10.30
C CYS A 140 5.77 -18.13 11.29
N ASP A 141 6.93 -18.06 11.95
CA ASP A 141 7.33 -19.00 13.01
C ASP A 141 6.29 -19.03 14.13
N ALA A 142 5.79 -17.87 14.56
CA ALA A 142 4.75 -17.77 15.60
C ALA A 142 3.40 -18.39 15.13
N LEU A 143 3.04 -18.21 13.86
CA LEU A 143 1.81 -18.75 13.28
C LEU A 143 1.87 -20.25 12.98
N THR A 144 3.08 -20.81 12.84
CA THR A 144 3.32 -22.24 12.59
C THR A 144 3.78 -23.00 13.82
N ASP A 145 3.82 -22.37 14.99
CA ASP A 145 4.25 -23.01 16.23
C ASP A 145 3.31 -24.18 16.60
N ASP A 146 3.91 -25.34 16.89
CA ASP A 146 3.21 -26.58 17.24
C ASP A 146 2.41 -26.48 18.55
N GLN A 147 2.57 -25.41 19.34
CA GLN A 147 1.75 -25.17 20.53
C GLN A 147 0.28 -24.84 20.21
N PHE A 148 -0.03 -24.45 18.97
CA PHE A 148 -1.37 -24.13 18.52
C PHE A 148 -1.92 -25.22 17.59
N ASP A 149 -3.09 -25.76 17.91
CA ASP A 149 -3.72 -26.81 17.10
C ASP A 149 -4.22 -26.24 15.75
N THR A 150 -4.73 -25.00 15.76
CA THR A 150 -5.32 -24.35 14.59
C THR A 150 -4.64 -23.03 14.24
N GLY A 151 -4.70 -22.66 12.95
CA GLY A 151 -4.19 -21.35 12.50
C GLY A 151 -4.96 -20.17 13.10
N LEU A 152 -6.24 -20.36 13.44
CA LEU A 152 -7.06 -19.32 14.07
C LEU A 152 -6.58 -19.02 15.50
N GLU A 153 -6.26 -20.06 16.28
CA GLU A 153 -5.67 -19.90 17.62
C GLU A 153 -4.31 -19.21 17.55
N ALA A 154 -3.44 -19.64 16.62
CA ALA A 154 -2.13 -19.02 16.46
C ALA A 154 -2.22 -17.53 16.08
N LEU A 155 -3.09 -17.21 15.10
CA LEU A 155 -3.26 -15.83 14.63
C LEU A 155 -3.89 -14.93 15.70
N SER A 156 -4.94 -15.39 16.37
CA SER A 156 -5.58 -14.61 17.44
C SER A 156 -4.62 -14.37 18.61
N ALA A 157 -3.91 -15.40 19.07
CA ALA A 157 -2.92 -15.26 20.14
C ALA A 157 -1.79 -14.29 19.75
N PHE A 158 -1.27 -14.38 18.52
CA PHE A 158 -0.25 -13.47 18.02
C PHE A 158 -0.72 -12.01 18.01
N LEU A 159 -1.92 -11.74 17.48
CA LEU A 159 -2.44 -10.38 17.40
C LEU A 159 -2.79 -9.81 18.78
N VAL A 160 -3.38 -10.61 19.67
CA VAL A 160 -3.67 -10.17 21.04
C VAL A 160 -2.40 -9.85 21.80
N ASP A 161 -1.37 -10.69 21.70
CA ASP A 161 -0.07 -10.45 22.34
C ASP A 161 0.59 -9.16 21.82
N ARG A 162 0.65 -9.00 20.48
CA ARG A 162 1.24 -7.82 19.82
C ARG A 162 0.65 -6.50 20.29
N TYR A 163 -0.67 -6.45 20.52
CA TYR A 163 -1.36 -5.21 20.87
C TYR A 163 -1.72 -5.10 22.37
N SER A 164 -1.30 -6.05 23.20
CA SER A 164 -1.66 -6.13 24.63
C SER A 164 -1.26 -4.90 25.45
N GLU A 165 -0.13 -4.26 25.12
CA GLU A 165 0.31 -3.03 25.79
C GLU A 165 -0.32 -1.75 25.19
N ALA A 166 -0.82 -1.84 23.96
CA ALA A 166 -1.33 -0.69 23.21
C ALA A 166 -2.84 -0.46 23.40
N ARG A 167 -3.61 -1.50 23.75
CA ARG A 167 -5.06 -1.42 23.92
C ARG A 167 -5.58 -2.53 24.85
N GLU A 168 -6.69 -2.24 25.53
CA GLU A 168 -7.39 -3.22 26.37
C GLU A 168 -8.18 -4.24 25.53
N CYS A 169 -8.75 -3.83 24.40
CA CYS A 169 -9.51 -4.66 23.46
C CYS A 169 -9.48 -4.04 22.05
N PHE A 170 -9.93 -4.77 21.04
CA PHE A 170 -10.10 -4.26 19.67
C PHE A 170 -11.51 -3.70 19.47
N ASP A 171 -11.60 -2.37 19.38
CA ASP A 171 -12.83 -1.67 19.00
C ASP A 171 -12.97 -1.70 17.47
N LEU A 172 -13.92 -2.50 16.99
CA LEU A 172 -14.21 -2.74 15.58
C LEU A 172 -15.48 -2.01 15.11
N SER A 173 -15.97 -1.06 15.91
CA SER A 173 -17.11 -0.25 15.51
C SER A 173 -16.78 0.58 14.26
N PHE A 174 -17.78 0.73 13.39
CA PHE A 174 -17.65 1.55 12.20
C PHE A 174 -17.35 3.02 12.55
N GLU A 175 -17.89 3.52 13.66
CA GLU A 175 -17.57 4.85 14.19
C GLU A 175 -16.08 5.00 14.53
N ASN A 176 -15.48 3.99 15.17
CA ASN A 176 -14.05 4.01 15.48
C ASN A 176 -13.19 3.95 14.20
N PHE A 177 -13.63 3.19 13.19
CA PHE A 177 -12.95 3.10 11.90
C PHE A 177 -12.88 4.47 11.19
N VAL A 178 -14.00 5.19 11.12
CA VAL A 178 -14.08 6.48 10.40
C VAL A 178 -13.68 7.70 11.25
N ARG A 179 -13.33 7.50 12.53
CA ARG A 179 -13.12 8.61 13.49
C ARG A 179 -12.10 9.64 13.02
N TYR A 180 -11.01 9.20 12.39
CA TYR A 180 -9.95 10.11 11.95
C TYR A 180 -10.29 10.82 10.64
N LEU A 181 -11.21 10.28 9.86
CA LEU A 181 -11.67 10.89 8.60
C LEU A 181 -12.80 11.90 8.83
N THR A 182 -13.52 11.77 9.94
CA THR A 182 -14.62 12.67 10.31
C THR A 182 -14.16 13.94 11.04
N ASP A 183 -12.89 14.01 11.48
CA ASP A 183 -12.30 15.22 12.04
C ASP A 183 -11.89 16.20 10.92
N VAL A 184 -12.66 17.27 10.76
CA VAL A 184 -12.47 18.28 9.71
C VAL A 184 -11.49 19.39 10.09
N ASP A 185 -10.96 19.39 11.33
CA ASP A 185 -9.97 20.38 11.74
C ASP A 185 -8.62 20.07 11.08
N ILE A 186 -8.10 21.01 10.29
CA ILE A 186 -6.81 20.85 9.61
C ILE A 186 -5.64 20.75 10.59
N ASP A 187 -5.81 21.30 11.80
CA ASP A 187 -4.80 21.28 12.86
C ASP A 187 -4.96 20.07 13.81
N ALA A 188 -5.94 19.18 13.57
CA ALA A 188 -6.08 17.94 14.32
C ALA A 188 -4.81 17.06 14.19
N PRO A 189 -4.35 16.41 15.28
CA PRO A 189 -3.09 15.66 15.25
C PRO A 189 -2.99 14.64 14.12
N ALA A 190 -4.05 13.86 13.87
CA ALA A 190 -4.06 12.87 12.80
C ALA A 190 -3.97 13.49 11.41
N ASN A 191 -4.57 14.67 11.19
CA ASN A 191 -4.51 15.38 9.92
C ASN A 191 -3.13 16.03 9.69
N VAL A 192 -2.51 16.56 10.74
CA VAL A 192 -1.18 17.17 10.64
C VAL A 192 -0.08 16.11 10.49
N GLU A 193 -0.17 15.02 11.24
CA GLU A 193 0.89 13.99 11.28
C GLU A 193 0.82 13.05 10.09
N TYR A 194 -0.39 12.61 9.73
CA TYR A 194 -0.58 11.54 8.73
C TYR A 194 -1.32 12.02 7.48
N GLY A 195 -2.12 13.09 7.57
CA GLY A 195 -2.94 13.57 6.46
C GLY A 195 -3.99 12.55 5.98
N LEU A 196 -4.43 11.64 6.86
CA LEU A 196 -5.30 10.51 6.50
C LEU A 196 -6.58 10.99 5.82
N ARG A 197 -7.24 12.01 6.39
CA ARG A 197 -8.47 12.56 5.80
C ARG A 197 -8.24 13.09 4.38
N GLN A 198 -7.13 13.77 4.12
CA GLN A 198 -6.84 14.34 2.81
C GLN A 198 -6.46 13.24 1.81
N ALA A 199 -5.67 12.25 2.23
CA ALA A 199 -5.29 11.10 1.41
C ALA A 199 -6.52 10.27 1.02
N THR A 200 -7.36 9.87 2.00
CA THR A 200 -8.56 9.09 1.74
C THR A 200 -9.57 9.87 0.89
N TYR A 201 -9.62 11.21 0.97
CA TYR A 201 -10.45 11.99 0.04
C TYR A 201 -10.02 11.79 -1.43
N HIS A 202 -8.72 11.71 -1.71
CA HIS A 202 -8.24 11.40 -3.06
C HIS A 202 -8.59 9.97 -3.47
N ASP A 203 -8.51 9.00 -2.55
CA ASP A 203 -8.93 7.63 -2.83
C ASP A 203 -10.42 7.56 -3.16
N CYS A 204 -11.25 8.26 -2.38
CA CYS A 204 -12.69 8.35 -2.59
C CYS A 204 -13.11 9.13 -3.85
N THR A 205 -12.24 9.94 -4.47
CA THR A 205 -12.64 10.83 -5.58
C THR A 205 -11.85 10.66 -6.88
N GLU A 206 -10.63 10.13 -6.81
CA GLU A 206 -9.70 10.10 -7.93
C GLU A 206 -9.00 8.75 -8.09
N PHE A 207 -8.61 8.08 -7.01
CA PHE A 207 -7.64 6.98 -7.08
C PHE A 207 -8.20 5.59 -6.78
N GLY A 208 -9.18 5.49 -5.90
CA GLY A 208 -9.71 4.24 -5.39
C GLY A 208 -8.74 3.58 -4.41
N TYR A 209 -7.81 2.77 -4.91
CA TYR A 209 -6.83 1.99 -4.14
C TYR A 209 -7.39 1.17 -2.97
N PHE A 210 -8.69 0.87 -2.99
CA PHE A 210 -9.35 0.14 -1.92
C PHE A 210 -8.90 -1.32 -1.88
N GLU A 211 -8.19 -1.68 -0.81
CA GLU A 211 -7.55 -2.98 -0.60
C GLU A 211 -8.59 -4.04 -0.24
N THR A 212 -9.01 -4.82 -1.23
CA THR A 212 -10.03 -5.86 -1.03
C THR A 212 -9.42 -7.25 -1.08
N THR A 213 -10.17 -8.22 -0.57
CA THR A 213 -9.78 -9.63 -0.58
C THR A 213 -10.64 -10.45 -1.55
N THR A 214 -11.18 -9.83 -2.59
CA THR A 214 -12.10 -10.51 -3.53
C THR A 214 -11.40 -11.48 -4.49
N ALA A 215 -10.07 -11.37 -4.64
CA ALA A 215 -9.28 -12.30 -5.43
C ALA A 215 -9.19 -13.69 -4.81
N GLN A 216 -9.09 -14.73 -5.66
CA GLN A 216 -9.04 -16.13 -5.21
C GLN A 216 -7.65 -16.58 -4.72
N ASP A 217 -6.57 -16.02 -5.27
CA ASP A 217 -5.21 -16.52 -5.08
C ASP A 217 -4.48 -15.84 -3.89
N GLN A 218 -5.16 -15.73 -2.75
CA GLN A 218 -4.64 -15.08 -1.53
C GLN A 218 -5.22 -15.71 -0.24
N PRO A 219 -4.59 -15.54 0.94
CA PRO A 219 -4.93 -16.30 2.15
C PRO A 219 -5.96 -15.64 3.10
N PHE A 220 -6.42 -14.43 2.83
CA PHE A 220 -7.23 -13.58 3.71
C PHE A 220 -8.76 -13.76 3.58
N GLY A 221 -9.23 -14.81 2.91
CA GLY A 221 -10.67 -15.03 2.70
C GLY A 221 -11.29 -13.98 1.78
N SER A 222 -12.61 -13.79 1.81
CA SER A 222 -13.34 -12.99 0.81
C SER A 222 -14.31 -11.95 1.40
N ARG A 223 -14.14 -11.56 2.67
CA ARG A 223 -15.07 -10.65 3.36
C ARG A 223 -14.76 -9.17 3.14
N VAL A 224 -13.52 -8.79 2.87
CA VAL A 224 -13.21 -7.37 2.66
C VAL A 224 -13.55 -7.00 1.23
N THR A 225 -14.63 -6.25 1.06
CA THR A 225 -15.14 -5.84 -0.25
C THR A 225 -15.08 -4.34 -0.43
N TYR A 226 -15.38 -3.88 -1.64
CA TYR A 226 -15.48 -2.45 -1.94
C TYR A 226 -16.61 -1.75 -1.15
N ASP A 227 -17.60 -2.49 -0.65
CA ASP A 227 -18.73 -1.89 0.07
C ASP A 227 -18.31 -1.26 1.40
N LEU A 228 -17.33 -1.86 2.11
CA LEU A 228 -16.73 -1.26 3.30
C LEU A 228 -16.17 0.14 3.04
N PHE A 229 -15.34 0.26 2.00
CA PHE A 229 -14.66 1.51 1.68
C PHE A 229 -15.61 2.55 1.10
N LEU A 230 -16.63 2.15 0.34
CA LEU A 230 -17.67 3.08 -0.08
C LEU A 230 -18.42 3.65 1.14
N ALA A 231 -18.77 2.82 2.12
CA ALA A 231 -19.40 3.27 3.34
C ALA A 231 -18.50 4.25 4.11
N GLU A 232 -17.20 3.97 4.23
CA GLU A 232 -16.21 4.87 4.83
C GLU A 232 -16.19 6.24 4.11
N CYS A 233 -16.10 6.23 2.79
CA CYS A 233 -16.13 7.43 1.95
C CYS A 233 -17.41 8.25 2.19
N GLN A 234 -18.58 7.59 2.20
CA GLN A 234 -19.87 8.26 2.42
C GLN A 234 -19.99 8.83 3.83
N ALA A 235 -19.50 8.12 4.85
CA ALA A 235 -19.49 8.59 6.22
C ALA A 235 -18.58 9.82 6.42
N ALA A 236 -17.41 9.84 5.78
CA ALA A 236 -16.44 10.93 5.95
C ALA A 236 -16.73 12.18 5.10
N TYR A 237 -17.28 12.01 3.89
CA TYR A 237 -17.39 13.10 2.90
C TYR A 237 -18.82 13.30 2.34
N GLY A 238 -19.74 12.41 2.65
CA GLY A 238 -21.16 12.50 2.32
C GLY A 238 -21.65 11.55 1.22
N GLU A 239 -22.96 11.30 1.23
CA GLU A 239 -23.70 10.37 0.36
C GLU A 239 -23.59 10.63 -1.16
N TRP A 240 -23.03 11.77 -1.58
CA TRP A 240 -22.81 12.07 -2.99
C TRP A 240 -21.74 11.17 -3.62
N LEU A 241 -20.87 10.58 -2.80
CA LEU A 241 -19.93 9.55 -3.22
C LEU A 241 -20.67 8.23 -3.44
N THR A 242 -20.98 7.97 -4.69
CA THR A 242 -21.60 6.72 -5.16
C THR A 242 -20.56 5.88 -5.90
N LYS A 243 -20.85 4.58 -6.09
CA LYS A 243 -19.99 3.68 -6.90
C LYS A 243 -19.63 4.29 -8.26
N ASP A 244 -20.59 4.93 -8.92
CA ASP A 244 -20.39 5.58 -10.23
C ASP A 244 -19.44 6.79 -10.14
N VAL A 245 -19.56 7.60 -9.08
CA VAL A 245 -18.68 8.77 -8.88
C VAL A 245 -17.24 8.34 -8.67
N VAL A 246 -17.01 7.36 -7.79
CA VAL A 246 -15.66 6.82 -7.54
C VAL A 246 -15.10 6.19 -8.81
N TYR A 247 -15.89 5.36 -9.49
CA TYR A 247 -15.48 4.71 -10.74
C TYR A 247 -15.10 5.72 -11.83
N GLU A 248 -15.92 6.74 -12.04
CA GLU A 248 -15.61 7.78 -13.02
C GLU A 248 -14.37 8.59 -12.63
N GLY A 249 -14.16 8.87 -11.34
CA GLY A 249 -12.94 9.48 -10.82
C GLY A 249 -11.69 8.69 -11.22
N VAL A 250 -11.66 7.41 -10.88
CA VAL A 250 -10.57 6.47 -11.24
C VAL A 250 -10.37 6.41 -12.76
N ARG A 251 -11.46 6.30 -13.52
CA ARG A 251 -11.39 6.24 -14.98
C ARG A 251 -10.80 7.52 -15.57
N LEU A 252 -11.18 8.69 -15.04
CA LEU A 252 -10.66 9.99 -15.48
C LEU A 252 -9.20 10.18 -15.11
N THR A 253 -8.77 9.78 -13.91
CA THR A 253 -7.36 9.80 -13.49
C THR A 253 -6.50 8.98 -14.43
N ASN A 254 -6.89 7.72 -14.69
CA ASN A 254 -6.16 6.85 -15.61
C ASN A 254 -6.16 7.38 -17.04
N PHE A 255 -7.27 7.96 -17.50
CA PHE A 255 -7.33 8.61 -18.81
C PHE A 255 -6.40 9.83 -18.90
N HIS A 256 -6.30 10.61 -17.83
CA HIS A 256 -5.49 11.83 -17.80
C HIS A 256 -3.98 11.53 -17.78
N PHE A 257 -3.57 10.54 -16.99
CA PHE A 257 -2.16 10.24 -16.75
C PHE A 257 -1.65 9.01 -17.52
N GLY A 258 -2.52 8.22 -18.15
CA GLY A 258 -2.15 7.07 -18.98
C GLY A 258 -1.87 5.78 -18.21
N ALA A 259 -2.14 5.74 -16.89
CA ALA A 259 -1.95 4.57 -16.05
C ALA A 259 -0.53 3.96 -16.20
N THR A 260 -0.43 2.69 -16.61
CA THR A 260 0.85 2.00 -16.84
C THR A 260 1.48 2.26 -18.21
N ASP A 261 0.84 3.06 -19.08
CA ASP A 261 1.47 3.61 -20.29
C ASP A 261 1.33 5.15 -20.35
N PRO A 262 2.05 5.88 -19.49
CA PRO A 262 1.95 7.34 -19.41
C PRO A 262 2.60 8.07 -20.59
N ARG A 263 3.32 7.36 -21.48
CA ARG A 263 4.08 7.91 -22.61
C ARG A 263 4.97 9.09 -22.21
N VAL A 264 5.66 8.93 -21.08
CA VAL A 264 6.55 9.94 -20.49
C VAL A 264 8.02 9.67 -20.83
N THR A 265 8.87 10.68 -20.67
CA THR A 265 10.33 10.60 -20.85
C THR A 265 11.03 11.14 -19.62
N ASN A 266 12.25 10.69 -19.37
CA ASN A 266 13.08 11.04 -18.23
C ASN A 266 12.40 10.70 -16.90
N VAL A 267 11.84 9.50 -16.82
CA VAL A 267 11.27 8.96 -15.59
C VAL A 267 11.91 7.62 -15.29
N LEU A 268 12.40 7.45 -14.07
CA LEU A 268 12.79 6.16 -13.54
C LEU A 268 11.70 5.69 -12.57
N TYR A 269 11.15 4.52 -12.86
CA TYR A 269 10.24 3.79 -11.98
C TYR A 269 11.05 2.73 -11.25
N THR A 270 10.93 2.70 -9.93
CA THR A 270 11.53 1.64 -9.11
C THR A 270 10.46 1.09 -8.19
N SER A 271 10.53 -0.18 -7.84
CA SER A 271 9.64 -0.80 -6.84
C SER A 271 10.42 -1.85 -6.05
N GLY A 272 10.03 -2.08 -4.81
CA GLY A 272 10.48 -3.26 -4.06
C GLY A 272 9.86 -4.54 -4.61
N GLU A 273 10.54 -5.68 -4.44
CA GLU A 273 9.91 -6.98 -4.63
C GLU A 273 8.89 -7.29 -3.52
N ILE A 274 9.16 -6.81 -2.31
CA ILE A 274 8.34 -6.95 -1.10
C ILE A 274 7.47 -5.70 -0.91
N ASP A 275 6.85 -5.24 -2.00
CA ASP A 275 5.99 -4.06 -2.04
C ASP A 275 4.69 -4.41 -2.78
N PRO A 276 3.55 -4.54 -2.06
CA PRO A 276 2.26 -4.82 -2.68
C PRO A 276 1.80 -3.76 -3.70
N LEU A 277 2.23 -2.49 -3.55
CA LEU A 277 1.86 -1.41 -4.46
C LEU A 277 2.42 -1.62 -5.88
N ARG A 278 3.39 -2.51 -6.06
CA ARG A 278 3.95 -2.84 -7.38
C ARG A 278 2.91 -3.32 -8.38
N ALA A 279 1.78 -3.88 -7.92
CA ALA A 279 0.67 -4.31 -8.78
C ALA A 279 -0.04 -3.16 -9.50
N VAL A 280 0.06 -1.93 -8.99
CA VAL A 280 -0.47 -0.69 -9.60
C VAL A 280 0.63 0.29 -10.00
N ALA A 281 1.90 -0.12 -9.89
CA ALA A 281 3.05 0.63 -10.37
C ALA A 281 3.47 0.18 -11.79
N ILE A 282 4.47 0.87 -12.35
CA ILE A 282 5.15 0.45 -13.57
C ILE A 282 6.38 -0.35 -13.17
N THR A 283 6.31 -1.67 -13.31
CA THR A 283 7.40 -2.61 -12.98
C THR A 283 8.26 -2.99 -14.19
N GLU A 284 7.72 -2.82 -15.40
CA GLU A 284 8.41 -2.96 -16.67
C GLU A 284 7.96 -1.84 -17.62
N TYR A 285 8.90 -1.18 -18.30
CA TYR A 285 8.57 -0.12 -19.26
C TYR A 285 9.51 -0.13 -20.47
N THR A 286 8.94 -0.14 -21.67
CA THR A 286 9.69 -0.17 -22.93
C THR A 286 9.72 1.22 -23.57
N ASN A 287 10.52 2.12 -22.99
CA ASN A 287 10.73 3.47 -23.53
C ASN A 287 12.21 3.83 -23.50
N LEU A 288 12.75 4.39 -24.59
CA LEU A 288 14.17 4.72 -24.68
C LEU A 288 14.64 5.77 -23.66
N LEU A 289 13.71 6.55 -23.09
CA LEU A 289 14.01 7.64 -22.17
C LEU A 289 13.37 7.45 -20.79
N ALA A 290 12.70 6.33 -20.53
CA ALA A 290 12.11 6.02 -19.23
C ALA A 290 12.25 4.53 -18.95
N ASN A 291 12.58 4.17 -17.71
CA ASN A 291 12.91 2.80 -17.36
C ASN A 291 12.20 2.38 -16.08
N ALA A 292 12.06 1.07 -15.90
CA ALA A 292 11.49 0.48 -14.71
C ALA A 292 12.41 -0.60 -14.15
N ARG A 293 12.48 -0.71 -12.82
CA ARG A 293 13.22 -1.77 -12.13
C ARG A 293 12.49 -2.20 -10.86
N VAL A 294 12.25 -3.49 -10.74
CA VAL A 294 11.91 -4.12 -9.45
C VAL A 294 13.21 -4.54 -8.78
N THR A 295 13.40 -4.15 -7.52
CA THR A 295 14.58 -4.48 -6.72
C THR A 295 14.31 -5.73 -5.89
N PRO A 296 14.97 -6.87 -6.18
CA PRO A 296 14.81 -8.10 -5.40
C PRO A 296 15.08 -7.87 -3.92
N GLY A 297 14.26 -8.48 -3.06
CA GLY A 297 14.39 -8.42 -1.60
C GLY A 297 14.14 -7.05 -0.95
N ALA A 298 13.88 -5.99 -1.73
CA ALA A 298 13.62 -4.67 -1.17
C ALA A 298 12.13 -4.46 -0.86
N PHE A 299 11.88 -3.68 0.17
CA PHE A 299 10.57 -3.12 0.51
C PHE A 299 10.33 -1.78 -0.20
N ILE A 300 9.12 -1.26 -0.04
CA ILE A 300 8.72 0.08 -0.45
C ILE A 300 9.74 1.16 -0.06
N GLY A 301 10.16 1.98 -1.02
CA GLY A 301 10.96 3.20 -0.78
C GLY A 301 12.41 3.03 -0.33
N GLN A 302 12.92 1.80 -0.16
CA GLN A 302 14.28 1.58 0.35
C GLN A 302 15.39 2.11 -0.59
N ASP A 303 15.08 2.22 -1.88
CA ASP A 303 15.95 2.76 -2.91
C ASP A 303 16.21 4.26 -2.74
N ILE A 304 15.27 5.04 -2.21
CA ILE A 304 15.45 6.47 -1.93
C ILE A 304 16.25 6.73 -0.63
N ILE A 305 16.37 5.74 0.25
CA ILE A 305 17.13 5.87 1.48
C ILE A 305 18.64 5.99 1.18
N SER A 306 19.35 6.77 1.99
CA SER A 306 20.80 6.96 1.84
C SER A 306 21.55 5.62 1.81
N ILE A 307 22.58 5.53 0.96
CA ILE A 307 23.42 4.34 0.86
C ILE A 307 24.03 4.00 2.22
N SER A 308 23.94 2.74 2.61
CA SER A 308 24.47 2.24 3.89
C SER A 308 25.14 0.87 3.72
N GLY A 309 25.86 0.41 4.75
CA GLY A 309 26.42 -0.94 4.79
C GLY A 309 25.38 -2.05 4.97
N MET A 310 24.10 -1.70 5.14
CA MET A 310 22.98 -2.65 5.22
C MET A 310 22.30 -2.87 3.87
N ASP A 311 22.66 -2.10 2.84
CA ASP A 311 22.08 -2.25 1.51
C ASP A 311 22.55 -3.58 0.89
N SER A 312 21.61 -4.34 0.31
CA SER A 312 21.95 -5.50 -0.52
C SER A 312 22.66 -5.08 -1.81
N GLU A 313 23.28 -6.05 -2.50
CA GLU A 313 23.90 -5.80 -3.81
C GLU A 313 22.86 -5.29 -4.83
N GLU A 314 21.66 -5.87 -4.83
CA GLU A 314 20.57 -5.50 -5.74
C GLU A 314 20.02 -4.10 -5.45
N LEU A 315 20.00 -3.70 -4.17
CA LEU A 315 19.59 -2.37 -3.75
C LEU A 315 20.64 -1.33 -4.15
N LEU A 316 21.93 -1.62 -3.98
CA LEU A 316 23.03 -0.76 -4.43
C LEU A 316 23.00 -0.57 -5.95
N GLU A 317 22.78 -1.63 -6.72
CA GLU A 317 22.59 -1.54 -8.17
C GLU A 317 21.44 -0.60 -8.56
N THR A 318 20.31 -0.66 -7.83
CA THR A 318 19.16 0.21 -8.07
C THR A 318 19.48 1.67 -7.76
N LYS A 319 20.17 1.93 -6.65
CA LYS A 319 20.60 3.28 -6.24
C LYS A 319 21.59 3.89 -7.23
N HIS A 320 22.57 3.11 -7.70
CA HIS A 320 23.51 3.55 -8.73
C HIS A 320 22.81 3.78 -10.08
N MET A 321 21.85 2.94 -10.46
CA MET A 321 21.02 3.20 -11.64
C MET A 321 20.29 4.54 -11.53
N ALA A 322 19.68 4.86 -10.38
CA ALA A 322 19.04 6.15 -10.16
C ALA A 322 20.02 7.33 -10.30
N GLU A 323 21.23 7.20 -9.74
CA GLU A 323 22.29 8.19 -9.89
C GLU A 323 22.69 8.42 -11.37
N GLU A 324 22.82 7.34 -12.16
CA GLU A 324 23.15 7.41 -13.58
C GLU A 324 22.06 8.11 -14.40
N TYR A 325 20.79 7.78 -14.15
CA TYR A 325 19.64 8.44 -14.81
C TYR A 325 19.58 9.92 -14.47
N ILE A 326 19.68 10.26 -13.18
CA ILE A 326 19.68 11.66 -12.72
C ILE A 326 20.84 12.43 -13.36
N SER A 327 22.05 11.87 -13.35
CA SER A 327 23.22 12.48 -13.98
C SER A 327 23.03 12.71 -15.48
N THR A 328 22.35 11.79 -16.17
CA THR A 328 22.03 11.93 -17.60
C THR A 328 21.04 13.07 -17.85
N TRP A 329 20.02 13.22 -17.00
CA TRP A 329 19.04 14.30 -17.10
C TRP A 329 19.63 15.69 -16.80
N LEU A 330 20.67 15.74 -15.95
CA LEU A 330 21.43 16.96 -15.70
C LEU A 330 22.35 17.36 -16.89
N GLY A 331 22.62 16.41 -17.79
CA GLY A 331 23.46 16.60 -18.97
C GLY A 331 22.84 17.49 -20.06
N SER A 332 23.54 17.59 -21.20
CA SER A 332 22.99 18.26 -22.38
C SER A 332 21.83 17.44 -22.96
N PRO A 333 20.69 18.06 -23.34
CA PRO A 333 19.56 17.34 -23.90
C PRO A 333 19.99 16.51 -25.11
N ILE A 334 19.60 15.23 -25.13
CA ILE A 334 19.74 14.39 -26.33
C ILE A 334 18.71 14.88 -27.34
N SER A 335 19.11 15.80 -28.23
CA SER A 335 18.28 16.18 -29.38
C SER A 335 18.41 15.11 -30.46
N PRO A 336 17.33 14.40 -30.83
CA PRO A 336 17.34 13.54 -32.01
C PRO A 336 17.48 14.35 -33.32
N PHE A 337 17.37 15.67 -33.23
CA PHE A 337 17.61 16.62 -34.32
C PHE A 337 18.84 17.47 -33.99
N ARG A 338 20.05 16.90 -34.06
CA ARG A 338 21.24 17.73 -34.29
C ARG A 338 21.23 18.14 -35.76
N LYS A 339 21.17 19.45 -36.02
CA LYS A 339 21.48 20.03 -37.33
C LYS A 339 22.94 19.84 -37.69
#